data_AF-A0A645INN7-F1
#
_entry.id   AF-A0A645INN7-F1
#
_cell.length_a   1.000
_cell.length_b   1.000
_cell.length_c   1.000
_cell.angle_alpha   90.00
_cell.angle_beta   90.00
_cell.angle_gamma   90.00
#
_symmetry.space_group_name_H-M   'P 1'
#
loop_
_entity.id
_entity.type
_entity.pdbx_description
1 polymer ?
#
loop_
_entity_poly.entity_id
_entity_poly.type
_entity_poly.pdbx_seq_one_letter_code
_entity_poly.pdbx_strand_id
1 'polypeptide(L)'
;MPKDRVLTEYITDELRSRFATLDDGEIAEIKRLPSIIVEEYSKGSADDKNAVFAFVTDIRKQQNGVMVYFQRFFPIPVTVLVENEYALGTANGFESFRTHWTIKNINLLQVLQDAGIKMWG
;
A
#
# COMPACT_ATOMS: atom_id res chain seq x y z
N MET A 1 -10.75 6.46 2.64
CA MET A 1 -9.62 7.25 3.19
C MET A 1 -9.82 8.73 2.88
N PRO A 2 -9.41 9.66 3.76
CA PRO A 2 -9.47 11.10 3.51
C PRO A 2 -8.69 11.51 2.26
N LYS A 3 -9.20 12.49 1.51
CA LYS A 3 -8.60 12.91 0.22
C LYS A 3 -7.16 13.42 0.35
N ASP A 4 -6.83 14.09 1.45
CA ASP A 4 -5.51 14.63 1.77
C ASP A 4 -4.46 13.56 2.09
N ARG A 5 -4.85 12.28 2.20
CA ARG A 5 -3.96 11.14 2.46
C ARG A 5 -3.97 10.09 1.35
N VAL A 6 -4.58 10.42 0.21
CA VAL A 6 -4.67 9.53 -0.96
C VAL A 6 -3.75 10.06 -2.05
N LEU A 7 -2.64 9.37 -2.27
CA LEU A 7 -1.63 9.69 -3.29
C LEU A 7 -1.02 11.09 -3.13
N THR A 8 -0.89 11.54 -1.87
CA THR A 8 -0.46 12.90 -1.50
C THR A 8 0.70 12.92 -0.51
N GLU A 9 0.90 11.89 0.28
CA GLU A 9 1.97 11.78 1.26
C GLU A 9 2.85 10.58 0.89
N TYR A 10 4.15 10.66 1.22
CA TYR A 10 5.11 9.58 0.98
C TYR A 10 5.16 9.06 -0.46
N ILE A 11 4.85 9.93 -1.42
CA ILE A 11 4.83 9.65 -2.86
C ILE A 11 5.78 10.63 -3.56
N THR A 12 6.49 10.17 -4.58
CA THR A 12 7.34 11.03 -5.40
C THR A 12 6.48 11.98 -6.25
N ASP A 13 7.04 13.14 -6.62
CA ASP A 13 6.29 14.12 -7.43
C ASP A 13 5.89 13.55 -8.80
N GLU A 14 6.74 12.68 -9.37
CA GLU A 14 6.46 11.96 -10.61
C GLU A 14 5.21 11.08 -10.50
N LEU A 15 5.16 10.19 -9.49
CA LEU A 15 4.04 9.28 -9.29
C LEU A 15 2.77 10.02 -8.85
N ARG A 16 2.92 11.05 -8.02
CA ARG A 16 1.82 11.94 -7.65
C ARG A 16 1.20 12.55 -8.90
N SER A 17 2.02 13.13 -9.77
CA SER A 17 1.54 13.78 -11.00
C SER A 17 0.85 12.79 -11.94
N ARG A 18 1.36 11.56 -12.02
CA ARG A 18 0.81 10.50 -12.86
C ARG A 18 -0.54 9.96 -12.37
N PHE A 19 -0.78 9.91 -11.07
CA PHE A 19 -1.99 9.30 -10.50
C PHE A 19 -2.88 10.28 -9.73
N ALA A 20 -2.68 11.60 -9.93
CA ALA A 20 -3.37 12.63 -9.16
C ALA A 20 -4.88 12.68 -9.44
N THR A 21 -5.31 12.32 -10.65
CA THR A 21 -6.69 12.59 -11.09
C THR A 21 -7.65 11.45 -10.78
N LEU A 22 -7.11 10.24 -10.63
CA LEU A 22 -7.84 8.98 -10.55
C LEU A 22 -8.90 8.90 -11.66
N ASP A 23 -8.50 9.17 -12.90
CA ASP A 23 -9.32 8.90 -14.08
C ASP A 23 -9.38 7.41 -14.41
N ASP A 24 -10.16 7.02 -15.42
CA ASP A 24 -10.37 5.62 -15.75
C ASP A 24 -9.07 4.92 -16.21
N GLY A 25 -8.16 5.65 -16.86
CA GLY A 25 -6.87 5.13 -17.32
C GLY A 25 -5.92 4.90 -16.14
N GLU A 26 -5.78 5.90 -15.27
CA GLU A 26 -4.99 5.82 -14.05
C GLU A 26 -5.51 4.71 -13.12
N ILE A 27 -6.82 4.60 -12.95
CA ILE A 27 -7.46 3.52 -12.17
C ILE A 27 -7.17 2.16 -12.80
N ALA A 28 -7.25 2.03 -14.13
CA ALA A 28 -6.95 0.77 -14.82
C ALA A 28 -5.49 0.34 -14.66
N GLU A 29 -4.55 1.29 -14.58
CA GLU A 29 -3.14 1.00 -14.25
C GLU A 29 -2.99 0.54 -12.80
N ILE A 30 -3.58 1.28 -11.86
CA ILE A 30 -3.51 0.96 -10.42
C ILE A 30 -4.05 -0.45 -10.13
N LYS A 31 -5.14 -0.87 -10.79
CA LYS A 31 -5.72 -2.22 -10.64
C LYS A 31 -4.74 -3.35 -11.00
N ARG A 32 -3.68 -3.06 -11.75
CA ARG A 32 -2.64 -4.03 -12.13
C ARG A 32 -1.44 -4.04 -11.17
N LEU A 33 -1.40 -3.11 -10.21
CA LEU A 33 -0.30 -3.02 -9.25
C LEU A 33 -0.55 -3.96 -8.06
N PRO A 34 0.46 -4.75 -7.66
CA PRO A 34 0.39 -5.46 -6.39
C PRO A 34 0.37 -4.45 -5.24
N SER A 35 -0.45 -4.71 -4.23
CA SER A 35 -0.70 -3.79 -3.13
C SER A 35 -0.58 -4.49 -1.78
N ILE A 36 -0.13 -3.74 -0.78
CA ILE A 36 -0.21 -4.14 0.63
C ILE A 36 -1.35 -3.35 1.27
N ILE A 37 -2.29 -4.06 1.89
CA ILE A 37 -3.37 -3.46 2.68
C ILE A 37 -3.11 -3.78 4.14
N VAL A 38 -2.98 -2.74 4.96
CA VAL A 38 -2.75 -2.86 6.39
C VAL A 38 -3.71 -1.94 7.14
N GLU A 39 -4.27 -2.43 8.24
CA GLU A 39 -5.04 -1.61 9.17
C GLU A 39 -4.10 -0.67 9.94
N GLU A 40 -4.55 0.53 10.30
CA GLU A 40 -3.80 1.38 11.23
C GLU A 40 -3.38 0.62 12.49
N TYR A 41 -2.13 0.76 12.90
CA TYR A 41 -1.60 0.12 14.09
C TYR A 41 -0.70 1.07 14.87
N SER A 42 -0.24 0.65 16.03
CA SER A 42 0.76 1.38 16.81
C SER A 42 2.05 0.58 16.83
N LYS A 43 3.22 1.23 16.97
CA LYS A 43 4.51 0.52 16.94
C LYS A 43 4.60 -0.64 17.95
N GLY A 44 3.90 -0.54 19.08
CA GLY A 44 3.87 -1.58 20.10
C GLY A 44 2.91 -2.75 19.83
N SER A 45 2.14 -2.73 18.73
CA SER A 45 1.16 -3.79 18.39
C SER A 45 1.43 -4.47 17.04
N ALA A 46 2.61 -4.24 16.44
CA ALA A 46 2.97 -4.83 15.15
C ALA A 46 2.98 -6.37 15.17
N ASP A 47 3.43 -6.97 16.27
CA ASP A 47 3.60 -8.42 16.41
C ASP A 47 2.28 -9.21 16.32
N ASP A 48 1.16 -8.58 16.66
CA ASP A 48 -0.18 -9.19 16.67
C ASP A 48 -0.99 -8.88 15.40
N LYS A 49 -0.39 -8.20 14.42
CA LYS A 49 -1.10 -7.67 13.24
C LYS A 49 -0.61 -8.31 11.95
N ASN A 50 -1.55 -8.49 11.02
CA ASN A 50 -1.27 -8.92 9.67
C ASN A 50 -1.75 -7.85 8.68
N ALA A 51 -0.88 -7.52 7.73
CA ALA A 51 -1.25 -6.92 6.47
C ALA A 51 -1.74 -8.01 5.49
N VAL A 52 -2.17 -7.59 4.31
CA VAL A 52 -2.66 -8.48 3.27
C VAL A 52 -2.04 -8.08 1.93
N PHE A 53 -1.50 -9.08 1.22
CA PHE A 53 -1.19 -8.94 -0.19
C PHE A 53 -2.50 -8.93 -1.01
N ALA A 54 -2.66 -7.92 -1.86
CA ALA A 54 -3.90 -7.65 -2.55
C ALA A 54 -3.67 -7.07 -3.96
N PHE A 55 -4.71 -7.13 -4.77
CA PHE A 55 -4.85 -6.31 -5.97
C PHE A 55 -6.10 -5.46 -5.85
N VAL A 56 -6.01 -4.19 -6.24
CA VAL A 56 -7.15 -3.28 -6.30
C VAL A 56 -8.10 -3.75 -7.40
N THR A 57 -9.39 -3.83 -7.08
CA THR A 57 -10.45 -4.26 -8.01
C THR A 57 -11.34 -3.10 -8.43
N ASP A 58 -11.53 -2.10 -7.56
CA ASP A 58 -12.31 -0.90 -7.86
C ASP A 58 -11.87 0.30 -7.02
N ILE A 59 -12.03 1.50 -7.57
CA ILE A 59 -11.74 2.77 -6.90
C ILE A 59 -12.91 3.70 -7.15
N ARG A 60 -13.51 4.20 -6.07
CA ARG A 60 -14.63 5.15 -6.15
C ARG A 60 -14.29 6.45 -5.45
N LYS A 61 -14.33 7.53 -6.22
CA LYS A 61 -14.24 8.90 -5.70
C LYS A 61 -15.51 9.24 -4.90
N GLN A 62 -15.34 9.81 -3.72
CA GLN A 62 -16.41 10.30 -2.85
C GLN A 62 -16.15 11.78 -2.53
N GLN A 63 -17.15 12.49 -2.00
CA GLN A 63 -17.02 13.92 -1.68
C GLN A 63 -15.80 14.21 -0.76
N ASN A 64 -15.58 13.35 0.24
CA ASN A 64 -14.55 13.57 1.27
C ASN A 64 -13.38 12.58 1.18
N GLY A 65 -13.24 11.84 0.08
CA GLY A 65 -12.18 10.84 -0.01
C GLY A 65 -12.34 9.83 -1.13
N VAL A 66 -11.67 8.70 -0.96
CA VAL A 66 -11.68 7.59 -1.91
C VAL A 66 -11.99 6.29 -1.19
N MET A 67 -12.83 5.48 -1.81
CA MET A 67 -13.09 4.09 -1.43
C MET A 67 -12.31 3.16 -2.37
N VAL A 68 -11.51 2.28 -1.80
CA VAL A 68 -10.71 1.29 -2.54
C VAL A 68 -11.25 -0.10 -2.23
N TYR A 69 -11.61 -0.83 -3.27
CA TYR A 69 -12.00 -2.23 -3.21
C TYR A 69 -10.85 -3.08 -3.69
N PHE A 70 -10.64 -4.22 -3.06
CA PHE A 70 -9.50 -5.08 -3.36
C PHE A 70 -9.83 -6.55 -3.15
N GLN A 71 -9.14 -7.40 -3.90
CA GLN A 71 -9.13 -8.85 -3.71
C GLN A 71 -7.95 -9.21 -2.81
N ARG A 72 -8.22 -9.96 -1.74
CA ARG A 72 -7.22 -10.45 -0.79
C ARG A 72 -6.66 -11.78 -1.30
N PHE A 73 -5.35 -11.99 -1.13
CA PHE A 73 -4.68 -13.23 -1.54
C PHE A 73 -4.10 -13.97 -0.33
N PHE A 74 -3.12 -13.40 0.37
CA PHE A 74 -2.51 -14.04 1.55
C PHE A 74 -2.12 -12.99 2.61
N PRO A 75 -2.10 -13.38 3.90
CA PRO A 75 -1.65 -12.50 4.97
C PRO A 75 -0.13 -12.32 4.94
N ILE A 76 0.33 -11.14 5.37
CA ILE A 76 1.74 -10.82 5.59
C ILE A 76 1.85 -10.30 7.02
N PRO A 77 2.68 -10.90 7.89
CA PRO A 77 2.93 -10.34 9.22
C PRO A 77 3.43 -8.91 9.12
N VAL A 78 2.88 -7.99 9.92
CA VAL A 78 3.30 -6.59 9.88
C VAL A 78 4.77 -6.43 10.26
N THR A 79 5.29 -7.30 11.12
CA THR A 79 6.72 -7.37 11.48
C THR A 79 7.62 -7.50 10.24
N VAL A 80 7.22 -8.28 9.24
CA VAL A 80 7.96 -8.41 7.98
C VAL A 80 8.03 -7.07 7.24
N LEU A 81 6.96 -6.27 7.27
CA LEU A 81 6.98 -4.94 6.66
C LEU A 81 7.89 -3.98 7.44
N VAL A 82 7.87 -4.06 8.77
CA VAL A 82 8.71 -3.23 9.65
C VAL A 82 10.21 -3.56 9.47
N GLU A 83 10.56 -4.83 9.38
CA GLU A 83 11.95 -5.28 9.18
C GLU A 83 12.49 -4.91 7.79
N ASN A 84 11.61 -4.66 6.82
CA ASN A 84 11.96 -4.37 5.42
C ASN A 84 11.60 -2.93 4.99
N GLU A 85 11.42 -1.99 5.93
CA GLU A 85 10.96 -0.62 5.63
C GLU A 85 11.82 0.12 4.59
N TYR A 86 13.13 -0.10 4.58
CA TYR A 86 14.01 0.51 3.59
C TYR A 86 13.74 -0.01 2.17
N ALA A 87 13.60 -1.33 2.02
CA ALA A 87 13.30 -1.96 0.73
C ALA A 87 11.90 -1.62 0.23
N LEU A 88 10.96 -1.40 1.15
CA LEU A 88 9.60 -0.94 0.88
C LEU A 88 9.50 0.58 0.65
N GLY A 89 10.56 1.34 0.91
CA GLY A 89 10.56 2.79 0.82
C GLY A 89 9.64 3.48 1.84
N THR A 90 9.41 2.82 2.98
CA THR A 90 8.52 3.26 4.08
C THR A 90 9.28 3.71 5.33
N ALA A 91 10.62 3.73 5.30
CA ALA A 91 11.50 4.11 6.42
C ALA A 91 11.49 5.63 6.74
N ASN A 92 10.30 6.21 6.92
CA ASN A 92 10.05 7.65 7.04
C ASN A 92 9.28 8.01 8.33
N GLY A 93 9.47 7.21 9.38
CA GLY A 93 9.01 7.51 10.74
C GLY A 93 7.55 7.14 11.03
N PHE A 94 6.59 7.64 10.26
CA PHE A 94 5.14 7.46 10.50
C PHE A 94 4.36 6.71 9.42
N GLU A 95 5.01 6.50 8.27
CA GLU A 95 4.36 5.97 7.07
C GLU A 95 3.79 4.57 7.30
N SER A 96 4.56 3.68 7.94
CA SER A 96 4.22 2.26 8.03
C SER A 96 2.96 1.96 8.85
N PHE A 97 2.56 2.84 9.77
CA PHE A 97 1.48 2.57 10.73
C PHE A 97 0.30 3.54 10.70
N ARG A 98 0.31 4.57 9.83
CA ARG A 98 -0.85 5.46 9.63
C ARG A 98 -1.62 5.11 8.37
N THR A 99 -2.95 5.20 8.43
CA THR A 99 -3.81 5.04 7.26
C THR A 99 -3.57 6.17 6.26
N HIS A 100 -2.91 5.81 5.17
CA HIS A 100 -2.72 6.63 3.97
C HIS A 100 -2.61 5.67 2.77
N TRP A 101 -2.66 6.23 1.57
CA TRP A 101 -2.44 5.46 0.35
C TRP A 101 -1.38 6.14 -0.50
N THR A 102 -0.37 5.37 -0.90
CA THR A 102 0.74 5.82 -1.73
C THR A 102 1.07 4.73 -2.76
N ILE A 103 1.79 5.11 -3.81
CA ILE A 103 2.36 4.22 -4.80
C ILE A 103 3.88 4.40 -4.75
N LYS A 104 4.60 3.28 -4.78
CA LYS A 104 6.07 3.25 -4.69
C LYS A 104 6.65 2.65 -5.97
N ASN A 105 7.74 3.25 -6.45
CA ASN A 105 8.50 2.70 -7.56
C ASN A 105 9.50 1.65 -7.06
N ILE A 106 8.96 0.50 -6.63
CA ILE A 106 9.71 -0.65 -6.11
C ILE A 106 9.16 -1.95 -6.69
N ASN A 107 9.97 -3.01 -6.70
CA ASN A 107 9.49 -4.35 -7.01
C ASN A 107 8.97 -5.03 -5.74
N LEU A 108 7.70 -4.80 -5.39
CA LEU A 108 7.09 -5.36 -4.18
C LEU A 108 7.19 -6.88 -4.09
N LEU A 109 7.03 -7.60 -5.21
CA LEU A 109 7.11 -9.07 -5.21
C LEU A 109 8.52 -9.55 -4.82
N GLN A 110 9.56 -8.91 -5.36
CA GLN A 110 10.95 -9.22 -5.00
C GLN A 110 11.21 -8.97 -3.52
N VAL A 111 10.76 -7.82 -2.99
CA VAL A 111 10.92 -7.48 -1.56
C VAL A 111 10.28 -8.55 -0.67
N LEU A 112 9.06 -9.00 -1.00
CA LEU A 112 8.38 -10.05 -0.24
C LEU A 112 9.09 -11.40 -0.35
N GLN A 113 9.61 -11.76 -1.53
CA GLN A 113 10.38 -12.99 -1.74
C GLN A 113 11.67 -13.00 -0.92
N ASP A 114 12.42 -11.90 -0.96
CA ASP A 114 13.68 -11.75 -0.20
C ASP A 114 13.43 -11.80 1.31
N ALA A 115 12.27 -11.32 1.76
CA ALA A 115 11.81 -11.43 3.14
C ALA A 115 11.26 -12.82 3.52
N GLY A 116 11.33 -13.81 2.61
CA GLY A 116 10.93 -15.19 2.87
C GLY A 116 9.41 -15.45 2.81
N ILE A 117 8.61 -14.52 2.29
CA ILE A 117 7.17 -14.71 2.13
C ILE A 117 6.91 -15.70 0.99
N LYS A 118 6.28 -16.84 1.33
CA LYS A 118 5.84 -17.82 0.35
C LYS A 118 4.57 -17.33 -0.34
N MET A 119 4.69 -16.92 -1.59
CA MET A 119 3.57 -16.42 -2.40
C MET A 119 2.78 -17.53 -3.10
N TRP A 120 3.35 -18.74 -3.18
CA TRP A 120 2.76 -19.90 -3.83
C TRP A 120 2.94 -21.12 -2.93
N GLY A 121 1.86 -21.88 -2.75
CA GLY A 121 1.79 -23.12 -1.99
C GLY A 121 0.71 -24.00 -2.57
#